data_AF-A0A3C0UQD4-F1
#
_entry.id   AF-A0A3C0UQD4-F1
#
_cell.length_a   1.000
_cell.length_b   1.000
_cell.length_c   1.000
_cell.angle_alpha   90.00
_cell.angle_beta   90.00
_cell.angle_gamma   90.00
#
_symmetry.space_group_name_H-M   'P 1'
#
loop_
_entity.id
_entity.type
_entity.pdbx_description
1 polymer ?
#
loop_
_entity_poly.entity_id
_entity_poly.type
_entity_poly.pdbx_seq_one_letter_code
_entity_poly.pdbx_strand_id
1 'polypeptide(L)'
;MATVNQCLQYLRDQQKQKYITDYLQHEVENNEESTYEEKQDFSESELLAVINQLPEHHKMVFNLYVIDGFSHAQIAKELGISEGTSKSHLARARKRIKELLNQKKKKSAVFLLFWNIDELYKK
;
A
#
# COMPACT_ATOMS: atom_id res chain seq x y z
N MET A 1 31.65 17.08 10.34
CA MET A 1 30.79 15.88 10.50
C MET A 1 29.38 16.02 9.90
N ALA A 2 28.93 17.20 9.44
CA ALA A 2 27.58 17.36 8.85
C ALA A 2 27.49 16.96 7.36
N THR A 3 28.58 17.07 6.60
CA THR A 3 28.58 16.97 5.13
C THR A 3 28.35 15.54 4.62
N VAL A 4 28.87 14.52 5.32
CA VAL A 4 28.72 13.11 4.91
C VAL A 4 27.27 12.65 5.08
N ASN A 5 26.62 13.06 6.17
CA ASN A 5 25.21 12.76 6.41
C ASN A 5 24.28 13.45 5.41
N GLN A 6 24.61 14.69 5.00
CA GLN A 6 23.88 15.38 3.93
C GLN A 6 24.05 14.71 2.57
N CYS A 7 25.26 14.24 2.24
CA CYS A 7 25.47 13.48 1.01
C CYS A 7 24.69 12.16 1.00
N LEU A 8 24.65 11.45 2.14
CA LEU A 8 23.87 10.24 2.31
C LEU A 8 22.35 10.50 2.21
N GLN A 9 21.85 11.58 2.80
CA GLN A 9 20.45 12.00 2.68
C GLN A 9 20.10 12.33 1.22
N TYR A 10 20.96 13.09 0.53
CA TYR A 10 20.75 13.45 -0.86
C TYR A 10 20.70 12.21 -1.77
N LEU A 11 21.60 11.24 -1.57
CA LEU A 11 21.60 9.99 -2.34
C LEU A 11 20.36 9.13 -2.05
N ARG A 12 19.87 9.11 -0.80
CA ARG A 12 18.63 8.43 -0.42
C ARG A 12 17.40 9.10 -1.02
N ASP A 13 17.34 10.42 -1.00
CA ASP A 13 16.24 11.18 -1.59
C ASP A 13 16.20 11.04 -3.12
N GLN A 14 17.36 11.02 -3.78
CA GLN A 14 17.45 10.75 -5.22
C GLN A 14 17.02 9.31 -5.57
N GLN A 15 17.40 8.31 -4.76
CA GLN A 15 16.87 6.95 -4.91
C GLN A 15 15.36 6.91 -4.72
N LYS A 16 14.83 7.61 -3.70
CA LYS A 16 13.40 7.70 -3.41
C LYS A 16 12.61 8.31 -4.58
N GLN A 17 13.12 9.39 -5.19
CA GLN A 17 12.48 10.06 -6.33
C GLN A 17 12.49 9.20 -7.60
N LYS A 18 13.64 8.60 -7.94
CA LYS A 18 13.74 7.68 -9.07
C LYS A 18 12.80 6.49 -8.93
N TYR A 19 12.71 5.96 -7.71
CA TYR A 19 11.84 4.85 -7.37
C TYR A 19 10.35 5.17 -7.41
N ILE A 20 9.93 6.34 -6.91
CA ILE A 20 8.53 6.81 -7.05
C ILE A 20 8.17 6.93 -8.53
N THR A 21 9.09 7.43 -9.35
CA THR A 21 8.90 7.56 -10.80
C THR A 21 8.75 6.19 -11.47
N ASP A 22 9.65 5.24 -11.20
CA ASP A 22 9.57 3.87 -11.72
C ASP A 22 8.30 3.13 -11.23
N TYR A 23 7.86 3.39 -9.99
CA TYR A 23 6.64 2.83 -9.42
C TYR A 23 5.38 3.34 -10.13
N LEU A 24 5.28 4.66 -10.35
CA LEU A 24 4.16 5.27 -11.07
C LEU A 24 4.08 4.77 -12.52
N GLN A 25 5.24 4.60 -13.18
CA GLN A 25 5.31 4.05 -14.53
C GLN A 25 4.75 2.61 -14.60
N HIS A 26 5.10 1.76 -13.61
CA HIS A 26 4.63 0.37 -13.57
C HIS A 26 3.15 0.23 -13.17
N GLU A 27 2.58 1.14 -12.36
CA GLU A 27 1.15 1.13 -12.07
C GLU A 27 0.30 1.46 -13.31
N VAL A 28 0.77 2.36 -14.17
CA VAL A 28 0.07 2.73 -15.43
C VAL A 28 0.01 1.52 -16.39
N GLU A 29 1.05 0.71 -16.46
CA GLU A 29 1.10 -0.47 -17.35
C GLU A 29 0.26 -1.67 -16.87
N ASN A 30 -0.09 -1.74 -15.57
CA ASN A 30 -0.85 -2.87 -15.00
C ASN A 30 -2.35 -2.57 -14.80
N ASN A 31 -2.82 -1.39 -15.19
CA ASN A 31 -4.16 -0.90 -14.89
C ASN A 31 -4.99 -0.72 -16.17
N GLU A 32 -5.23 -1.81 -16.88
CA GLU A 32 -6.44 -1.91 -17.68
C GLU A 32 -7.61 -2.09 -16.68
N GLU A 33 -8.39 -1.02 -16.52
CA GLU A 33 -9.66 -0.97 -15.78
C GLU A 33 -9.58 -0.76 -14.25
N SER A 34 -9.30 0.48 -13.82
CA SER A 34 -9.96 1.04 -12.63
C SER A 34 -10.22 2.55 -12.75
N THR A 35 -11.16 2.87 -13.62
CA THR A 35 -12.30 3.78 -13.40
C THR A 35 -12.39 4.49 -12.03
N TYR A 36 -12.26 5.82 -12.11
CA TYR A 36 -12.60 6.91 -11.16
C TYR A 36 -11.88 6.97 -9.81
N GLU A 37 -10.92 7.90 -9.77
CA GLU A 37 -10.37 8.55 -8.57
C GLU A 37 -11.47 9.30 -7.80
N GLU A 38 -12.18 8.63 -6.91
CA GLU A 38 -12.64 9.30 -5.70
C GLU A 38 -11.44 9.39 -4.76
N LYS A 39 -10.93 10.60 -4.50
CA LYS A 39 -10.03 10.87 -3.37
C LYS A 39 -10.75 10.42 -2.09
N GLN A 40 -10.48 9.19 -1.68
CA GLN A 40 -11.02 8.60 -0.47
C GLN A 40 -10.02 8.85 0.65
N ASP A 41 -10.39 9.68 1.62
CA ASP A 41 -9.64 9.82 2.87
C ASP A 41 -9.86 8.58 3.73
N PHE A 42 -9.00 7.57 3.56
CA PHE A 42 -8.87 6.52 4.56
C PHE A 42 -8.14 7.08 5.77
N SER A 43 -8.69 6.87 6.97
CA SER A 43 -8.00 7.27 8.19
C SER A 43 -6.74 6.44 8.40
N GLU A 44 -5.73 7.00 9.07
CA GLU A 44 -4.47 6.31 9.37
C GLU A 44 -4.71 4.99 10.13
N SER A 45 -5.66 4.99 11.06
CA SER A 45 -6.05 3.81 11.84
C SER A 45 -6.65 2.70 10.96
N GLU A 46 -7.38 3.05 9.89
CA GLU A 46 -7.91 2.09 8.95
C GLU A 46 -6.84 1.47 8.07
N LEU A 47 -5.91 2.28 7.57
CA LEU A 47 -4.76 1.78 6.81
C LEU A 47 -3.92 0.82 7.64
N LEU A 48 -3.62 1.19 8.89
CA LEU A 48 -2.91 0.31 9.83
C LEU A 48 -3.67 -1.00 10.09
N ALA A 49 -4.98 -0.93 10.29
CA ALA A 49 -5.81 -2.12 10.48
C ALA A 49 -5.80 -3.05 9.25
N VAL A 50 -5.70 -2.51 8.04
CA VAL A 50 -5.62 -3.28 6.80
C VAL A 50 -4.23 -3.90 6.62
N ILE A 51 -3.16 -3.14 6.91
CA ILE A 51 -1.78 -3.66 6.87
C ILE A 51 -1.60 -4.80 7.87
N ASN A 52 -2.19 -4.70 9.06
CA ASN A 52 -2.13 -5.74 10.08
C ASN A 52 -2.82 -7.06 9.67
N GLN A 53 -3.76 -7.01 8.72
CA GLN A 53 -4.44 -8.20 8.18
C GLN A 53 -3.65 -8.89 7.06
N LEU A 54 -2.52 -8.33 6.64
CA LEU A 54 -1.67 -8.97 5.65
C LEU A 54 -0.98 -10.20 6.22
N PRO A 55 -0.84 -11.29 5.43
CA PRO A 55 0.05 -12.39 5.76
C PRO A 55 1.47 -11.87 6.04
N GLU A 56 2.15 -12.48 7.02
CA GLU A 56 3.41 -11.97 7.56
C GLU A 56 4.47 -11.72 6.48
N HIS A 57 4.63 -12.65 5.54
CA HIS A 57 5.59 -12.52 4.43
C HIS A 57 5.28 -11.35 3.48
N HIS A 58 4.00 -11.05 3.26
CA HIS A 58 3.58 -9.94 2.41
C HIS A 58 3.75 -8.60 3.14
N LYS A 59 3.40 -8.58 4.44
CA LYS A 59 3.54 -7.42 5.32
C LYS A 59 4.99 -6.99 5.46
N MET A 60 5.88 -7.96 5.68
CA MET A 60 7.32 -7.71 5.81
C MET A 60 7.90 -7.04 4.56
N VAL A 61 7.63 -7.62 3.39
CA VAL A 61 8.10 -7.05 2.11
C VAL A 61 7.47 -5.69 1.84
N PHE A 62 6.18 -5.53 2.14
CA PHE A 62 5.49 -4.24 2.00
C PHE A 62 6.11 -3.16 2.89
N ASN A 63 6.38 -3.46 4.16
CA ASN A 63 6.98 -2.49 5.09
C ASN A 63 8.39 -2.11 4.66
N LEU A 64 9.25 -3.11 4.37
CA LEU A 64 10.62 -2.85 3.92
C LEU A 64 10.64 -2.02 2.62
N TYR A 65 9.71 -2.27 1.71
CA TYR A 65 9.64 -1.58 0.42
C TYR A 65 9.04 -0.17 0.53
N VAL A 66 7.88 -0.04 1.18
CA VAL A 66 7.08 1.20 1.17
C VAL A 66 7.46 2.14 2.32
N ILE A 67 7.74 1.58 3.50
CA ILE A 67 8.05 2.36 4.71
C ILE A 67 9.56 2.61 4.80
N ASP A 68 10.37 1.56 4.67
CA ASP A 68 11.83 1.67 4.83
C ASP A 68 12.55 2.04 3.53
N GLY A 69 11.88 1.95 2.37
CA GLY A 69 12.40 2.35 1.07
C GLY A 69 13.45 1.41 0.47
N PHE A 70 13.44 0.13 0.86
CA PHE A 70 14.41 -0.86 0.38
C PHE A 70 14.05 -1.31 -1.03
N SER A 71 15.07 -1.49 -1.86
CA SER A 71 14.92 -2.12 -3.18
C SER A 71 14.60 -3.62 -3.06
N HIS A 72 14.00 -4.19 -4.10
CA HIS A 72 13.74 -5.64 -4.15
C HIS A 72 15.01 -6.49 -4.00
N ALA A 73 16.16 -6.01 -4.50
CA ALA A 73 17.46 -6.65 -4.33
C ALA A 73 17.92 -6.66 -2.86
N GLN A 74 17.74 -5.55 -2.15
CA GLN A 74 18.05 -5.47 -0.72
C GLN A 74 17.10 -6.36 0.10
N ILE A 75 15.80 -6.33 -0.19
CA ILE A 75 14.80 -7.17 0.49
C ILE A 75 15.08 -8.66 0.26
N ALA A 76 15.42 -9.04 -0.96
CA ALA A 76 15.83 -10.41 -1.31
C ALA A 76 17.02 -10.88 -0.47
N LYS A 77 18.03 -10.01 -0.32
CA LYS A 77 19.21 -10.29 0.49
C LYS A 77 18.90 -10.40 1.99
N GLU A 78 18.12 -9.47 2.53
CA GLU A 78 17.76 -9.42 3.96
C GLU A 78 16.88 -10.61 4.36
N LEU A 79 15.93 -11.02 3.50
CA LEU A 79 14.98 -12.11 3.81
C LEU A 79 15.41 -13.48 3.27
N GLY A 80 16.53 -13.58 2.53
CA GLY A 80 16.98 -14.83 1.91
C GLY A 80 16.02 -15.37 0.84
N ILE A 81 15.32 -14.49 0.12
CA ILE A 81 14.36 -14.85 -0.94
C ILE A 81 14.85 -14.34 -2.30
N SER A 82 14.22 -14.78 -3.40
CA SER A 82 14.52 -14.22 -4.72
C SER A 82 13.90 -12.82 -4.91
N GLU A 83 14.50 -11.99 -5.76
CA GLU A 83 13.93 -10.68 -6.13
C GLU A 83 12.53 -10.82 -6.75
N GLY A 84 12.30 -11.88 -7.55
CA GLY A 84 10.99 -12.20 -8.10
C GLY A 84 9.96 -12.54 -7.01
N THR A 85 10.38 -13.22 -5.94
CA THR A 85 9.55 -13.48 -4.75
C THR A 85 9.20 -12.18 -4.04
N SER A 86 10.17 -11.27 -3.84
CA SER A 86 9.94 -9.94 -3.26
C SER A 86 8.91 -9.13 -4.07
N LYS A 87 9.07 -9.05 -5.39
CA LYS A 87 8.10 -8.39 -6.29
C LYS A 87 6.70 -9.01 -6.18
N SER A 88 6.63 -10.34 -6.16
CA SER A 88 5.36 -11.07 -6.06
C SER A 88 4.66 -10.87 -4.70
N HIS A 89 5.41 -10.88 -3.60
CA HIS A 89 4.89 -10.60 -2.26
C HIS A 89 4.33 -9.18 -2.16
N LEU A 90 5.03 -8.20 -2.72
CA LEU A 90 4.58 -6.81 -2.75
C LEU A 90 3.29 -6.66 -3.57
N ALA A 91 3.23 -7.25 -4.77
CA ALA A 91 2.03 -7.21 -5.60
C ALA A 91 0.82 -7.85 -4.89
N ARG A 92 1.01 -8.99 -4.23
CA ARG A 92 -0.03 -9.65 -3.43
C ARG A 92 -0.44 -8.82 -2.22
N ALA A 93 0.50 -8.15 -1.55
CA ALA A 93 0.22 -7.22 -0.46
C ALA A 93 -0.72 -6.10 -0.92
N ARG A 94 -0.37 -5.41 -2.02
CA ARG A 94 -1.18 -4.32 -2.58
C ARG A 94 -2.58 -4.77 -3.00
N LYS A 95 -2.67 -5.90 -3.71
CA LYS A 95 -3.97 -6.46 -4.12
C LYS A 95 -4.86 -6.72 -2.89
N ARG A 96 -4.29 -7.32 -1.85
CA ARG A 96 -5.03 -7.60 -0.61
C ARG A 96 -5.46 -6.33 0.13
N ILE A 97 -4.60 -5.31 0.18
CA ILE A 97 -4.94 -3.98 0.74
C ILE A 97 -6.13 -3.40 -0.03
N LYS A 98 -6.07 -3.35 -1.37
CA LYS A 98 -7.16 -2.84 -2.22
C LYS A 98 -8.47 -3.57 -1.99
N GLU A 99 -8.43 -4.91 -1.91
CA GLU A 99 -9.61 -5.73 -1.62
C GLU A 99 -10.21 -5.42 -0.24
N LEU A 100 -9.39 -5.30 0.80
CA LEU A 100 -9.84 -5.02 2.17
C LEU A 100 -10.46 -3.63 2.30
N LEU A 101 -9.87 -2.62 1.64
CA LEU A 101 -10.41 -1.27 1.60
C LEU A 101 -11.75 -1.22 0.86
N ASN A 102 -11.86 -1.91 -0.28
CA ASN A 102 -13.11 -2.02 -1.03
C ASN A 102 -14.22 -2.75 -0.23
N GLN A 103 -13.88 -3.78 0.55
CA GLN A 103 -14.85 -4.46 1.42
C GLN A 103 -15.36 -3.55 2.54
N LYS A 104 -14.49 -2.73 3.15
CA LYS A 104 -14.88 -1.72 4.14
C LYS A 104 -15.82 -0.67 3.53
N LYS A 105 -15.55 -0.19 2.31
CA LYS A 105 -16.44 0.74 1.58
C LYS A 105 -17.83 0.14 1.38
N LYS A 106 -17.93 -1.13 0.94
CA LYS A 106 -19.21 -1.83 0.78
C LYS A 106 -19.97 -1.97 2.10
N LYS A 107 -19.28 -2.31 3.20
CA LYS A 107 -19.90 -2.36 4.54
C LYS A 107 -20.42 -1.01 4.99
N SER A 108 -19.68 0.08 4.77
CA SER A 108 -20.14 1.43 5.11
C SER A 108 -21.38 1.83 4.29
N ALA A 109 -21.40 1.57 2.97
CA ALA A 109 -22.56 1.84 2.13
C ALA A 109 -23.80 1.00 2.50
N VAL A 110 -23.63 -0.30 2.75
CA VAL A 110 -24.72 -1.18 3.21
C VAL A 110 -25.21 -0.79 4.61
N PHE A 111 -24.30 -0.37 5.49
CA PHE A 111 -24.62 0.12 6.83
C PHE A 111 -25.43 1.42 6.76
N LEU A 112 -25.05 2.37 5.90
CA LEU A 112 -25.82 3.60 5.69
C LEU A 112 -27.22 3.33 5.12
N LEU A 113 -27.34 2.36 4.21
CA LEU A 113 -28.63 1.92 3.69
C LEU A 113 -29.50 1.25 4.77
N PHE A 114 -28.90 0.39 5.60
CA PHE A 114 -29.62 -0.29 6.68
C PHE A 114 -30.06 0.69 7.77
N TRP A 115 -29.21 1.65 8.15
CA TRP A 115 -29.52 2.68 9.14
C TRP A 115 -30.63 3.63 8.69
N ASN A 116 -30.68 3.99 7.40
CA ASN A 116 -31.76 4.82 6.86
C ASN A 116 -33.13 4.12 6.91
N ILE A 117 -33.15 2.78 6.82
CA ILE A 117 -34.39 2.00 6.85
C ILE A 117 -34.96 1.95 8.28
N ASP A 118 -34.12 1.78 9.32
CA ASP A 118 -34.55 1.83 10.71
C ASP A 118 -35.15 3.21 11.10
N GLU A 119 -34.65 4.30 10.52
CA GLU A 119 -35.17 5.65 10.74
C GLU A 119 -36.54 5.90 10.06
N LEU A 120 -36.84 5.18 8.97
CA LEU A 120 -38.12 5.24 8.26
C LEU A 120 -39.23 4.36 8.88
N TYR A 121 -38.89 3.35 9.67
CA TYR A 121 -39.85 2.44 10.31
C TYR A 121 -40.22 2.83 11.75
N LYS A 122 -39.66 3.91 12.26
CA LYS A 122 -40.04 4.49 13.56
C LYS A 122 -41.26 5.41 13.38
N LYS A 123 -42.44 4.81 13.18
CA LYS A 123 -43.73 5.52 13.24
C LYS A 123 -44.64 4.85 14.26
#